data_AF-A0A7C6TZA8-F1
#
_entry.id   AF-A0A7C6TZA8-F1
#
_cell.length_a   1.000
_cell.length_b   1.000
_cell.length_c   1.000
_cell.angle_alpha   90.00
_cell.angle_beta   90.00
_cell.angle_gamma   90.00
#
_symmetry.space_group_name_H-M   'P 1'
#
loop_
_entity.id
_entity.type
_entity.pdbx_description
1 polymer ?
#
loop_
_entity_poly.entity_id
_entity_poly.type
_entity_poly.pdbx_seq_one_letter_code
_entity_poly.pdbx_strand_id
1 'polypeptide(L)' 'FEEARKTYGPGMLGVGAVDKTALRKDKAAVDAEIERIKRLVAMGGFLPCPDHRLMPGTKFELVQYYADEIKKIRL' A
#
# COMPACT_ATOMS: atom_id res chain seq x y z
N PHE A 1 -8.83 -2.63 -8.43
CA PHE A 1 -8.31 -1.41 -9.09
C PHE A 1 -8.10 -1.66 -10.58
N GLU A 2 -7.29 -2.64 -10.97
CA GLU A 2 -7.01 -2.96 -12.39
C GLU A 2 -8.26 -3.08 -13.28
N GLU A 3 -9.25 -3.88 -12.87
CA GLU A 3 -10.50 -4.03 -13.62
C GLU A 3 -11.26 -2.70 -13.75
N ALA A 4 -11.39 -1.96 -12.65
CA ALA A 4 -12.01 -0.64 -12.67
C ALA A 4 -11.25 0.35 -13.59
N ARG A 5 -9.91 0.32 -13.57
CA ARG A 5 -9.08 1.17 -14.46
C ARG A 5 -9.30 0.82 -15.93
N LYS A 6 -9.49 -0.46 -16.26
CA LYS A 6 -9.84 -0.91 -17.63
C LYS A 6 -11.23 -0.42 -18.04
N THR A 7 -12.21 -0.47 -17.15
CA THR A 7 -13.60 -0.08 -17.43
C THR A 7 -13.78 1.44 -17.54
N TYR A 8 -13.18 2.21 -16.63
CA TYR A 8 -13.42 3.66 -16.50
C TYR A 8 -12.29 4.53 -17.08
N GLY A 9 -11.21 3.92 -17.58
CA GLY A 9 -10.13 4.60 -18.28
C GLY A 9 -9.11 5.31 -17.36
N PRO A 10 -8.14 6.03 -17.95
CA PRO A 10 -6.97 6.58 -17.26
C PRO A 10 -7.27 7.76 -16.31
N GLY A 11 -8.50 8.27 -16.29
CA GLY A 11 -8.93 9.27 -15.29
C GLY A 11 -9.27 8.66 -13.92
N MET A 12 -9.49 7.35 -13.83
CA MET A 12 -9.92 6.66 -12.62
C MET A 12 -8.78 6.46 -11.62
N LEU A 13 -8.69 7.29 -10.59
CA LEU A 13 -7.64 7.20 -9.57
C LEU A 13 -7.99 6.18 -8.47
N GLY A 14 -6.99 5.67 -7.77
CA GLY A 14 -7.17 4.69 -6.69
C GLY A 14 -6.44 5.07 -5.41
N VAL A 15 -6.99 4.66 -4.27
CA VAL A 15 -6.37 4.82 -2.95
C VAL A 15 -6.61 3.55 -2.12
N GLY A 16 -5.62 3.11 -1.35
CA GLY A 16 -5.77 2.00 -0.41
C GLY A 16 -5.00 0.72 -0.79
N ALA A 17 -5.68 -0.42 -0.61
CA ALA A 17 -5.24 -1.78 -0.93
C ALA A 17 -4.05 -2.35 -0.13
N VAL A 18 -3.56 -1.66 0.91
CA VAL A 18 -2.50 -2.19 1.78
C VAL A 18 -3.10 -3.03 2.89
N ASP A 19 -2.62 -4.26 3.04
CA ASP A 19 -2.96 -5.14 4.16
C ASP A 19 -2.33 -4.63 5.45
N LYS A 20 -3.16 -3.96 6.27
CA LYS A 20 -2.76 -3.43 7.57
C LYS A 20 -2.36 -4.50 8.59
N THR A 21 -2.64 -5.80 8.36
CA THR A 21 -2.18 -6.86 9.26
C THR A 21 -0.66 -7.02 9.25
N ALA A 22 0.01 -6.63 8.16
CA ALA A 22 1.47 -6.64 8.07
C ALA A 22 2.13 -5.78 9.17
N LEU A 23 1.51 -4.65 9.49
CA LEU A 23 2.00 -3.68 10.50
C LEU A 23 1.90 -4.18 11.96
N ARG A 24 1.35 -5.37 12.19
CA ARG A 24 1.30 -6.03 13.51
C ARG A 24 2.37 -7.12 13.66
N LYS A 25 2.93 -7.61 12.56
CA LYS A 25 3.78 -8.79 12.52
C LYS A 25 5.24 -8.38 12.72
N ASP A 26 5.96 -8.18 11.64
CA ASP A 26 7.39 -7.86 11.60
C ASP A 26 7.74 -7.11 10.31
N LYS A 27 9.01 -6.76 10.17
CA LYS A 27 9.54 -6.02 9.02
C LYS A 27 9.39 -6.80 7.71
N ALA A 28 9.61 -8.12 7.74
CA ALA A 28 9.52 -8.97 6.55
C ALA A 28 8.09 -9.04 6.00
N ALA A 29 7.09 -9.04 6.88
CA ALA A 29 5.69 -8.96 6.48
C ALA A 29 5.36 -7.61 5.80
N VAL A 30 5.95 -6.51 6.29
CA VAL A 30 5.81 -5.19 5.66
C VAL A 30 6.48 -5.17 4.28
N ASP A 31 7.69 -5.69 4.16
CA ASP A 31 8.41 -5.78 2.89
C ASP A 31 7.62 -6.60 1.85
N ALA A 32 7.11 -7.77 2.24
CA ALA A 32 6.30 -8.62 1.37
C ALA A 32 5.02 -7.90 0.90
N GLU A 33 4.39 -7.14 1.78
CA GLU A 33 3.22 -6.35 1.43
C GLU A 33 3.57 -5.22 0.45
N ILE A 34 4.69 -4.50 0.68
CA ILE A 34 5.16 -3.46 -0.23
C ILE A 34 5.44 -4.04 -1.62
N GLU A 35 6.14 -5.17 -1.73
CA GLU A 35 6.37 -5.85 -3.02
C GLU A 35 5.05 -6.20 -3.72
N ARG A 36 4.05 -6.67 -2.97
CA ARG A 36 2.73 -6.99 -3.52
C ARG A 36 2.04 -5.76 -4.10
N ILE A 37 2.13 -4.60 -3.43
CA ILE A 37 1.43 -3.39 -3.88
C ILE A 37 2.15 -2.64 -5.01
N LYS A 38 3.47 -2.85 -5.19
CA LYS A 38 4.26 -2.18 -6.24
C LYS A 38 3.63 -2.27 -7.62
N ARG A 39 3.02 -3.41 -7.97
CA ARG A 39 2.34 -3.58 -9.25
C ARG A 39 1.21 -2.57 -9.48
N LEU A 40 0.47 -2.20 -8.43
CA LEU A 40 -0.65 -1.25 -8.52
C LEU A 40 -0.13 0.19 -8.62
N VAL A 41 0.95 0.49 -7.89
CA VAL A 41 1.61 1.80 -7.94
C VAL A 41 2.22 2.04 -9.32
N ALA A 42 2.84 1.01 -9.91
CA ALA A 42 3.43 1.03 -11.26
C ALA A 42 2.43 1.42 -12.36
N MET A 43 1.12 1.25 -12.14
CA MET A 43 0.10 1.66 -13.10
C MET A 43 -0.12 3.17 -13.19
N GLY A 44 0.37 3.94 -12.20
CA GLY A 44 0.15 5.37 -12.07
C GLY A 44 -1.28 5.72 -11.60
N GLY A 45 -1.42 6.86 -10.90
CA GLY A 45 -2.71 7.32 -10.38
C GLY A 45 -3.26 6.48 -9.21
N PHE A 46 -2.39 5.76 -8.50
CA PHE A 46 -2.73 4.93 -7.34
C PHE A 46 -1.92 5.35 -6.11
N LEU A 47 -2.59 5.67 -5.00
CA LEU A 47 -1.98 6.02 -3.73
C LEU A 47 -2.09 4.84 -2.73
N PRO A 48 -1.02 4.12 -2.44
CA PRO A 48 -1.08 3.01 -1.50
C PRO A 48 -1.23 3.51 -0.07
N CYS A 49 -2.26 3.02 0.63
CA CYS A 49 -2.44 3.30 2.05
C CYS A 49 -3.14 2.14 2.77
N PRO A 50 -2.92 1.97 4.08
CA PRO A 50 -3.77 1.11 4.90
C PRO A 50 -5.23 1.57 4.80
N ASP A 51 -6.16 0.63 4.68
CA ASP A 51 -7.58 0.93 4.60
C ASP A 51 -8.14 1.31 5.99
N HIS A 52 -9.05 2.29 6.01
CA HIS A 52 -9.74 2.77 7.21
C HIS A 52 -8.81 3.25 8.33
N ARG A 53 -8.63 2.42 9.36
CA ARG A 53 -7.88 2.71 10.59
C ARG A 53 -6.87 1.60 10.82
N LEU A 54 -5.76 1.95 11.46
CA LEU A 54 -4.80 0.98 11.96
C LEU A 54 -5.46 0.12 13.05
N MET A 55 -5.15 -1.18 13.05
CA MET A 55 -5.73 -2.10 14.02
C MET A 55 -5.03 -2.00 15.39
N PRO A 56 -5.72 -2.31 16.50
CA PRO A 56 -5.06 -2.55 17.77
C PRO A 56 -3.90 -3.55 17.65
N GLY A 57 -2.81 -3.28 18.34
CA GLY A 57 -1.57 -4.06 18.24
C GLY A 57 -0.71 -3.76 17.01
N THR A 58 -1.07 -2.74 16.21
CA THR A 58 -0.16 -2.17 15.21
C THR A 58 1.07 -1.59 15.92
N LYS A 59 2.26 -1.92 15.43
CA LYS A 59 3.52 -1.42 15.99
C LYS A 59 3.87 -0.11 15.30
N PHE A 60 4.11 0.95 16.08
CA PHE A 60 4.36 2.28 15.52
C PHE A 60 5.62 2.31 14.66
N GLU A 61 6.65 1.56 15.04
CA GLU A 61 7.92 1.45 14.32
C GLU A 61 7.71 0.83 12.94
N LEU A 62 6.79 -0.12 12.80
CA LEU A 62 6.45 -0.70 11.49
C LEU A 62 5.65 0.26 10.61
N VAL A 63 4.84 1.14 11.21
CA VAL A 63 4.15 2.22 10.48
C VAL A 63 5.16 3.23 9.93
N GLN A 64 6.11 3.66 10.76
CA GLN A 64 7.19 4.55 10.33
C GLN A 64 8.02 3.89 9.22
N TYR A 65 8.43 2.64 9.42
CA TYR A 65 9.16 1.88 8.43
C TYR A 65 8.42 1.79 7.09
N TYR A 66 7.14 1.38 7.11
CA TYR A 66 6.29 1.37 5.92
C TYR A 66 6.25 2.74 5.23
N ALA A 67 6.03 3.81 5.98
CA ALA A 67 5.93 5.16 5.43
C ALA A 67 7.24 5.60 4.76
N ASP A 68 8.39 5.24 5.32
CA ASP A 68 9.69 5.58 4.75
C ASP A 68 10.03 4.73 3.53
N GLU A 69 9.68 3.44 3.51
CA GLU A 69 9.86 2.58 2.33
C GLU A 69 8.95 2.98 1.16
N ILE A 70 7.69 3.32 1.41
CA ILE A 70 6.78 3.78 0.36
C ILE A 70 7.30 5.05 -0.33
N LYS A 71 7.89 5.99 0.41
CA LYS A 71 8.51 7.21 -0.17
C LYS A 71 9.68 6.89 -1.10
N LYS A 72 10.33 5.74 -0.95
CA LYS A 72 11.45 5.31 -1.80
C LYS A 72 10.98 4.68 -3.11
N ILE A 73 9.72 4.28 -3.21
CA ILE A 73 9.14 3.79 -4.45
C ILE A 73 9.05 4.97 -5.42
N ARG A 74 10.00 5.01 -6.36
CA ARG A 74 9.96 5.93 -7.50
C ARG A 74 9.36 5.17 -8.69
N LEU A 75 8.43 5.83 -9.36
CA LEU A 75 7.78 5.38 -10.58
C LEU A 75 8.53 5.90 -11.80
#